data_AF-A0A6S6XS98-F1
#
_entry.id   AF-A0A6S6XS98-F1
#
_cell.length_a   1.000
_cell.length_b   1.000
_cell.length_c   1.000
_cell.angle_alpha   90.00
_cell.angle_beta   90.00
_cell.angle_gamma   90.00
#
_symmetry.space_group_name_H-M   'P 1'
#
loop_
_entity.id
_entity.type
_entity.pdbx_description
1 polymer ?
#
loop_
_entity_poly.entity_id
_entity_poly.type
_entity_poly.pdbx_seq_one_letter_code
_entity_poly.pdbx_strand_id
1 'polypeptide(L)'
;MNVGYIAQGGDPIKLKDAISRRIKLLCKERNLNPSSLAYLCGIDRSTVYSILGDKSKSPEVATIKKICDGLEITLGEFFCSPEFDGLEQEIK
;
A
#
# COMPACT_ATOMS: atom_id res chain seq x y z
N MET A 1 20.51 6.26 8.89
CA MET A 1 20.42 6.51 7.43
C MET A 1 18.96 6.36 7.04
N ASN A 2 18.25 7.48 6.87
CA ASN A 2 16.87 7.48 6.36
C ASN A 2 16.96 7.92 4.91
N VAL A 3 16.89 6.97 3.98
CA VAL A 3 17.05 7.25 2.55
C VAL A 3 15.77 7.96 2.10
N GLY A 4 15.90 9.21 1.70
CA GLY A 4 14.80 10.13 1.42
C GLY A 4 13.71 9.52 0.52
N TYR A 5 12.48 9.50 1.05
CA TYR A 5 11.29 9.04 0.35
C TYR A 5 10.76 10.15 -0.56
N ILE A 6 11.38 10.35 -1.73
CA ILE A 6 10.86 11.25 -2.77
C ILE A 6 9.95 10.48 -3.73
N ALA A 7 8.73 10.98 -3.95
CA ALA A 7 7.96 10.62 -5.14
C ALA A 7 8.70 11.12 -6.40
N GLN A 8 8.38 10.58 -7.58
CA GLN A 8 8.85 11.19 -8.82
C GLN A 8 8.20 12.59 -8.93
N GLY A 9 9.02 13.64 -8.83
CA GLY A 9 8.57 15.01 -8.62
C GLY A 9 8.44 15.30 -7.12
N GLY A 10 8.95 16.44 -6.65
CA GLY A 10 9.05 16.81 -5.23
C GLY A 10 7.72 17.06 -4.50
N ASP A 11 6.64 16.40 -4.92
CA ASP A 11 5.34 16.43 -4.28
C ASP A 11 5.33 15.55 -3.02
N PRO A 12 4.64 15.99 -1.95
CA PRO A 12 4.50 15.20 -0.73
C PRO A 12 3.77 13.89 -0.99
N ILE A 13 4.21 12.83 -0.30
CA ILE A 13 3.60 11.50 -0.38
C ILE A 13 2.17 11.59 0.14
N LYS A 14 1.20 11.21 -0.70
CA LYS A 14 -0.19 11.08 -0.27
C LYS A 14 -0.43 9.71 0.34
N LEU A 15 -1.47 9.58 1.16
CA LEU A 15 -1.85 8.31 1.80
C LEU A 15 -1.94 7.15 0.80
N LYS A 16 -2.49 7.40 -0.39
CA LYS A 16 -2.59 6.41 -1.46
C LYS A 16 -1.22 5.85 -1.86
N ASP A 17 -0.24 6.74 -2.05
CA ASP A 17 1.10 6.37 -2.50
C ASP A 17 1.81 5.54 -1.43
N ALA A 18 1.65 5.93 -0.15
CA ALA A 18 2.14 5.16 0.99
C ALA A 18 1.55 3.73 1.02
N ILE A 19 0.22 3.60 0.86
CA ILE A 19 -0.46 2.29 0.81
C ILE A 19 0.05 1.44 -0.36
N SER A 20 0.14 2.02 -1.56
CA SER A 20 0.63 1.33 -2.77
C SER A 20 2.07 0.84 -2.59
N ARG A 21 2.95 1.68 -2.03
CA ARG A 21 4.34 1.34 -1.72
C ARG A 21 4.43 0.23 -0.69
N ARG A 22 3.66 0.32 0.40
CA ARG A 22 3.63 -0.72 1.45
C ARG A 22 3.23 -2.08 0.87
N ILE A 23 2.19 -2.12 0.04
CA ILE A 23 1.77 -3.36 -0.64
C ILE A 23 2.88 -3.90 -1.56
N LYS A 24 3.54 -3.04 -2.35
CA LYS A 24 4.65 -3.44 -3.23
C LYS A 24 5.83 -4.03 -2.44
N LEU A 25 6.15 -3.47 -1.27
CA LEU A 25 7.18 -4.00 -0.38
C LEU A 25 6.82 -5.37 0.16
N LEU A 26 5.61 -5.53 0.73
CA LEU A 26 5.14 -6.82 1.24
C LEU A 26 5.11 -7.90 0.16
N CYS A 27 4.73 -7.54 -1.07
CA CYS A 27 4.81 -8.41 -2.23
C CYS A 27 6.25 -8.83 -2.53
N LYS A 28 7.19 -7.88 -2.55
CA LYS A 28 8.62 -8.16 -2.81
C LYS A 28 9.22 -9.08 -1.74
N GLU A 29 8.93 -8.84 -0.46
CA GLU A 29 9.42 -9.67 0.66
C GLU A 29 8.95 -11.13 0.56
N ARG A 30 7.76 -11.36 -0.01
CA ARG A 30 7.13 -12.68 -0.13
C ARG A 30 7.21 -13.28 -1.54
N ASN A 31 7.96 -12.67 -2.46
CA ASN A 31 8.02 -13.07 -3.88
C ASN A 31 6.64 -13.17 -4.56
N LEU A 32 5.72 -12.28 -4.21
CA LEU A 32 4.38 -12.21 -4.81
C LEU A 32 4.34 -11.17 -5.94
N ASN A 33 3.64 -11.51 -7.02
CA ASN A 33 3.20 -10.53 -8.01
C ASN A 33 1.75 -10.06 -7.71
N PRO A 34 1.27 -8.96 -8.34
CA PRO A 34 -0.07 -8.43 -8.08
C PRO A 34 -1.22 -9.44 -8.28
N SER A 35 -1.09 -10.35 -9.25
CA SER A 35 -2.10 -11.37 -9.49
C SER A 35 -2.10 -12.45 -8.41
N SER A 36 -0.92 -12.89 -7.96
CA SER A 36 -0.78 -13.82 -6.83
C SER A 36 -1.30 -13.22 -5.53
N LEU A 37 -1.05 -11.92 -5.28
CA LEU A 37 -1.62 -11.20 -4.14
C LEU A 37 -3.14 -11.22 -4.17
N ALA A 38 -3.75 -10.92 -5.33
CA ALA A 38 -5.20 -10.88 -5.49
C ALA A 38 -5.83 -12.24 -5.14
N TYR A 39 -5.25 -13.32 -5.66
CA TYR A 39 -5.67 -14.69 -5.36
C TYR A 39 -5.54 -15.02 -3.87
N LEU A 40 -4.38 -14.73 -3.28
CA LEU A 40 -4.09 -15.00 -1.87
C LEU A 40 -5.03 -14.25 -0.92
N CYS A 41 -5.38 -13.01 -1.25
CA CYS A 41 -6.19 -12.15 -0.38
C CYS A 41 -7.70 -12.25 -0.66
N GLY A 42 -8.13 -13.08 -1.60
CA GLY A 42 -9.54 -13.19 -1.99
C GLY A 42 -10.14 -11.88 -2.51
N ILE A 43 -9.36 -11.10 -3.25
CA ILE A 43 -9.76 -9.81 -3.84
C ILE A 43 -9.66 -9.83 -5.37
N ASP A 44 -10.47 -9.01 -6.04
CA ASP A 44 -10.42 -8.94 -7.49
C ASP A 44 -9.09 -8.33 -8.00
N ARG A 45 -8.58 -8.85 -9.11
CA ARG A 45 -7.33 -8.35 -9.72
C ARG A 45 -7.43 -6.86 -10.05
N SER A 46 -8.56 -6.40 -10.58
CA SER A 46 -8.75 -4.98 -10.91
C SER A 46 -8.68 -4.10 -9.65
N THR A 47 -9.10 -4.60 -8.49
CA THR A 47 -8.91 -3.91 -7.20
C THR A 47 -7.43 -3.74 -6.87
N VAL A 48 -6.63 -4.81 -7.00
CA VAL A 48 -5.18 -4.73 -6.76
C VAL A 48 -4.52 -3.76 -7.76
N TYR A 49 -4.78 -3.90 -9.05
CA TYR A 49 -4.20 -3.01 -10.06
C TYR A 49 -4.65 -1.55 -9.88
N SER A 50 -5.89 -1.33 -9.46
CA SER A 50 -6.39 0.00 -9.10
C SER A 50 -5.59 0.58 -7.95
N ILE A 51 -5.37 -0.16 -6.86
CA ILE A 51 -4.58 0.30 -5.71
C ILE A 51 -3.14 0.61 -6.11
N LEU A 52 -2.53 -0.23 -6.95
CA LEU A 52 -1.12 -0.13 -7.31
C LEU A 52 -0.81 0.92 -8.39
N GLY A 53 -1.82 1.38 -9.13
CA GLY A 53 -1.70 2.32 -10.24
C GLY A 53 -2.08 3.77 -9.92
N ASP A 54 -1.78 4.68 -10.84
CA ASP A 54 -1.81 6.13 -10.57
C ASP A 54 -3.22 6.73 -10.59
N LYS A 55 -4.19 6.09 -11.26
CA LYS A 55 -5.50 6.71 -11.59
C LYS A 55 -6.62 6.53 -10.55
N SER A 56 -6.39 5.78 -9.48
CA SER A 56 -7.43 5.42 -8.50
C SER A 56 -7.48 6.32 -7.26
N LYS A 57 -8.57 6.19 -6.49
CA LYS A 57 -8.68 6.69 -5.10
C LYS A 57 -8.02 5.69 -4.14
N SER A 58 -7.67 6.16 -2.94
CA SER A 58 -7.18 5.29 -1.85
C SER A 58 -8.17 4.15 -1.57
N PRO A 59 -7.70 2.91 -1.33
CA PRO A 59 -8.59 1.82 -0.95
C PRO A 59 -9.24 2.09 0.40
N GLU A 60 -10.43 1.51 0.59
CA GLU A 60 -11.05 1.43 1.91
C GLU A 60 -10.22 0.54 2.85
N VAL A 61 -10.28 0.83 4.15
CA VAL A 61 -9.61 0.03 5.19
C VAL A 61 -10.07 -1.43 5.16
N ALA A 62 -11.32 -1.70 4.79
CA ALA A 62 -11.82 -3.07 4.62
C ALA A 62 -11.06 -3.85 3.54
N THR A 63 -10.65 -3.19 2.45
CA THR A 63 -9.82 -3.80 1.39
C THR A 63 -8.39 -4.05 1.90
N ILE A 64 -7.83 -3.09 2.65
CA ILE A 64 -6.52 -3.27 3.30
C ILE A 64 -6.57 -4.43 4.28
N LYS A 65 -7.66 -4.59 5.04
CA LYS A 65 -7.84 -5.69 5.99
C LYS A 65 -7.80 -7.05 5.30
N LYS A 66 -8.46 -7.21 4.15
CA LYS A 66 -8.39 -8.44 3.34
C LYS A 66 -6.97 -8.76 2.87
N ILE A 67 -6.21 -7.72 2.48
CA ILE A 67 -4.80 -7.88 2.13
C ILE A 67 -3.99 -8.35 3.35
N CYS A 68 -4.23 -7.75 4.51
CA CYS A 68 -3.58 -8.14 5.76
C CYS A 68 -3.90 -9.60 6.13
N ASP A 69 -5.17 -10.02 6.00
CA ASP A 69 -5.60 -11.40 6.23
C ASP A 69 -4.90 -12.39 5.31
N GLY A 70 -4.83 -12.09 4.00
CA GLY A 70 -4.13 -12.95 3.05
C GLY A 70 -2.61 -13.02 3.27
N LEU A 71 -2.02 -11.99 3.87
CA LEU A 71 -0.58 -11.91 4.16
C LEU A 71 -0.20 -12.33 5.59
N GLU A 72 -1.18 -12.75 6.38
CA GLU A 72 -1.05 -13.14 7.79
C GLU A 72 -0.39 -12.05 8.65
N ILE A 73 -0.77 -10.81 8.43
CA ILE A 73 -0.37 -9.65 9.23
C ILE A 73 -1.60 -8.92 9.77
N THR A 74 -1.41 -8.14 10.81
CA THR A 74 -2.41 -7.24 11.36
C THR A 74 -2.43 -5.90 10.62
N LEU A 75 -3.53 -5.14 10.78
CA LEU A 75 -3.55 -3.74 10.32
C LEU A 75 -2.47 -2.90 11.01
N GLY A 76 -2.17 -3.18 12.28
CA GLY A 76 -1.12 -2.51 13.03
C GLY A 76 0.24 -2.69 12.37
N GLU A 77 0.61 -3.93 12.02
CA GLU A 77 1.86 -4.23 11.29
C GLU A 77 1.87 -3.65 9.87
N PHE A 78 0.71 -3.55 9.23
CA PHE A 78 0.61 -2.90 7.93
C PHE A 78 0.97 -1.42 8.00
N PHE A 79 0.37 -0.68 8.95
CA PHE A 79 0.54 0.78 9.09
C PHE A 79 1.78 1.19 9.90
N CYS A 80 2.38 0.29 10.68
CA CYS A 80 3.63 0.53 11.39
C CYS A 80 4.83 0.36 10.43
N SER A 81 4.94 1.28 9.46
CA SER A 81 5.98 1.23 8.43
C SER A 81 6.41 2.64 8.00
N PRO A 82 7.69 2.86 7.63
CA PRO A 82 8.20 4.19 7.30
C PRO A 82 7.46 4.94 6.18
N GLU A 83 6.74 4.21 5.31
CA GLU A 83 5.92 4.83 4.26
C GLU A 83 4.83 5.76 4.81
N PHE A 84 4.44 5.60 6.08
CA PHE A 84 3.38 6.38 6.74
C PHE A 84 3.91 7.51 7.63
N ASP A 85 5.21 7.55 7.94
CA ASP A 85 5.78 8.49 8.91
C ASP A 85 5.81 9.95 8.41
N GLY A 86 5.87 10.13 7.09
CA GLY A 86 5.99 11.44 6.43
C GLY A 86 4.71 11.92 5.75
N LEU A 87 3.54 11.42 6.16
CA LEU A 87 2.27 11.86 5.58
C LEU A 87 1.92 13.28 6.02
N GLU A 88 1.66 14.15 5.05
CA GLU A 88 1.21 15.52 5.28
C GLU A 88 -0.22 15.58 5.82
N GLN A 89 -0.54 16.66 6.53
CA GLN A 89 -1.88 16.88 7.07
C GLN A 89 -2.90 17.14 5.94
N GLU A 90 -4.02 16.40 5.95
CA GLU A 90 -5.09 16.53 4.95
C GLU A 90 -6.09 17.66 5.27
N ILE A 91 -6.12 18.12 6.52
CA ILE A 91 -6.99 19.22 6.98
C ILE A 91 -6.30 20.56 6.67
N LYS A 92 -7.05 21.50 6.08
CA LYS A 92 -6.63 22.88 5.83
C LYS A 92 -7.31 23.85 6.78
#